data_AF-A0A3N1IDS0-F1
#
_entry.id   AF-A0A3N1IDS0-F1
#
_cell.length_a   1.000
_cell.length_b   1.000
_cell.length_c   1.000
_cell.angle_alpha   90.00
_cell.angle_beta   90.00
_cell.angle_gamma   90.00
#
_symmetry.space_group_name_H-M   'P 1'
#
loop_
_entity.id
_entity.type
_entity.pdbx_description
1 polymer ?
#
loop_
_entity_poly.entity_id
_entity_poly.type
_entity_poly.pdbx_seq_one_letter_code
_entity_poly.pdbx_strand_id
1 'polypeptide(L)'
;MMIGMHEFLGKLWSMEFGAALLGALAGGAFTILGSWLQARSSDKATALAQARANAQRAFDTLTQLRVHLEAQTFAGRGTHETRAAWNRERKTLIATANSAIMLLPDAYKGTRGQALMLLRMIKEWYGDPEWREYEVETNLLLSEALKFLGLFVRGSKVPEKRDMAPVIAEAIEHYRREWMTAELADLARQADYGGLDEEDQERAHVLQRALGILPPQGAGPDATTDPARMPETE
;
A
#
# COMPACT_ATOMS: atom_id res chain seq x y z
N MET A 1 11.66 2.33 -11.24
CA MET A 1 10.79 1.26 -11.80
C MET A 1 9.34 1.74 -11.83
N MET A 2 8.96 2.61 -12.79
CA MET A 2 7.63 3.26 -12.84
C MET A 2 6.82 2.97 -14.13
N ILE A 3 7.37 2.17 -15.05
CA ILE A 3 6.80 1.96 -16.39
C ILE A 3 5.74 0.83 -16.40
N GLY A 4 5.81 -0.14 -15.47
CA GLY A 4 4.91 -1.32 -15.48
C GLY A 4 3.49 -1.10 -14.95
N MET A 5 3.24 -0.03 -14.19
CA MET A 5 1.94 0.22 -13.55
C MET A 5 0.95 0.94 -14.49
N HIS A 6 1.45 1.73 -15.44
CA HIS A 6 0.64 2.47 -16.41
C HIS A 6 0.12 1.55 -17.55
N GLU A 7 0.89 0.54 -17.96
CA GLU A 7 0.45 -0.46 -18.95
C GLU A 7 -0.64 -1.41 -18.42
N PHE A 8 -0.63 -1.69 -17.11
CA PHE A 8 -1.63 -2.54 -16.48
C PHE A 8 -3.02 -1.89 -16.45
N LEU A 9 -3.08 -0.56 -16.28
CA LEU A 9 -4.31 0.25 -16.29
C LEU A 9 -4.87 0.47 -17.70
N GLY A 10 -4.01 0.60 -18.72
CA GLY A 10 -4.46 0.72 -20.12
C GLY A 10 -5.17 -0.53 -20.66
N LYS A 11 -4.79 -1.72 -20.18
CA LYS A 11 -5.44 -3.00 -20.54
C LYS A 11 -6.75 -3.27 -19.78
N LEU A 12 -7.15 -2.41 -18.84
CA LEU A 12 -8.40 -2.55 -18.06
C LEU A 12 -9.65 -2.05 -18.80
N TRP A 13 -9.48 -1.24 -19.85
CA TRP A 13 -10.58 -0.50 -20.47
C TRP A 13 -11.04 -1.00 -21.84
N SER A 14 -10.32 -1.91 -22.51
CA SER A 14 -10.44 -2.07 -23.97
C SER A 14 -11.08 -3.35 -24.52
N MET A 15 -11.63 -4.25 -23.70
CA MET A 15 -12.31 -5.44 -24.22
C MET A 15 -13.58 -5.76 -23.43
N GLU A 16 -14.70 -5.92 -24.15
CA GLU A 16 -15.92 -6.66 -23.75
C GLU A 16 -17.19 -5.89 -23.31
N PHE A 17 -17.41 -4.65 -23.73
CA PHE A 17 -18.75 -4.03 -23.59
C PHE A 17 -19.73 -4.33 -24.76
N GLY A 18 -19.29 -5.05 -25.81
CA GLY A 18 -20.03 -5.11 -27.10
C GLY A 18 -20.80 -6.39 -27.43
N ALA A 19 -20.61 -7.51 -26.72
CA ALA A 19 -21.10 -8.82 -27.19
C ALA A 19 -22.43 -9.30 -26.58
N ALA A 20 -22.96 -8.62 -25.56
CA ALA A 20 -24.05 -9.16 -24.75
C ALA A 20 -25.49 -8.87 -25.26
N LEU A 21 -25.66 -8.20 -26.41
CA LEU A 21 -27.00 -7.71 -26.83
C LEU A 21 -27.79 -8.64 -27.77
N LEU A 22 -27.24 -9.75 -28.27
CA LEU A 22 -27.84 -10.51 -29.40
C LEU A 22 -28.43 -11.91 -29.05
N GLY A 23 -28.52 -12.29 -27.78
CA GLY A 23 -28.89 -13.66 -27.37
C GLY A 23 -30.34 -13.87 -26.92
N ALA A 24 -31.27 -12.97 -27.20
CA ALA A 24 -32.68 -13.14 -26.84
C ALA A 24 -33.49 -13.35 -28.13
N LEU A 25 -33.97 -14.59 -28.38
CA LEU A 25 -35.17 -14.95 -29.18
C LEU A 25 -35.12 -16.44 -29.61
N ALA A 26 -35.35 -17.38 -28.69
CA ALA A 26 -35.78 -18.75 -29.05
C ALA A 26 -36.31 -19.53 -27.83
N GLY A 27 -37.54 -20.05 -27.90
CA GLY A 27 -37.88 -21.35 -27.27
C GLY A 27 -38.88 -21.38 -26.10
N GLY A 28 -40.14 -21.00 -26.32
CA GLY A 28 -41.23 -21.00 -25.33
C GLY A 28 -41.84 -22.36 -24.91
N ALA A 29 -41.09 -23.48 -24.93
CA ALA A 29 -41.58 -24.77 -24.39
C ALA A 29 -40.58 -25.50 -23.46
N PHE A 30 -39.34 -25.00 -23.34
CA PHE A 30 -38.41 -25.35 -22.25
C PHE A 30 -38.70 -24.55 -20.96
N THR A 31 -39.77 -23.76 -20.94
CA THR A 31 -39.95 -22.58 -20.11
C THR A 31 -40.18 -22.84 -18.63
N ILE A 32 -40.48 -24.06 -18.15
CA ILE A 32 -40.71 -24.33 -16.72
C ILE A 32 -39.47 -24.92 -16.03
N LEU A 33 -38.86 -25.96 -16.58
CA LEU A 33 -37.54 -26.44 -16.12
C LEU A 33 -36.43 -25.47 -16.50
N GLY A 34 -36.55 -24.88 -17.68
CA GLY A 34 -35.77 -23.74 -18.14
C GLY A 34 -36.01 -22.54 -17.24
N SER A 35 -37.24 -22.11 -16.89
CA SER A 35 -37.38 -21.00 -15.92
C SER A 35 -36.89 -21.33 -14.52
N TRP A 36 -36.89 -22.58 -14.07
CA TRP A 36 -36.32 -22.91 -12.76
C TRP A 36 -34.79 -22.91 -12.79
N LEU A 37 -34.17 -23.51 -13.82
CA LEU A 37 -32.72 -23.43 -14.04
C LEU A 37 -32.27 -22.02 -14.40
N GLN A 38 -33.07 -21.27 -15.15
CA GLN A 38 -32.87 -19.90 -15.58
C GLN A 38 -33.18 -18.91 -14.47
N ALA A 39 -34.13 -19.17 -13.56
CA ALA A 39 -34.32 -18.39 -12.34
C ALA A 39 -33.16 -18.67 -11.39
N ARG A 40 -32.77 -19.93 -11.18
CA ARG A 40 -31.63 -20.27 -10.31
C ARG A 40 -30.29 -19.79 -10.90
N SER A 41 -30.13 -19.76 -12.22
CA SER A 41 -28.97 -19.18 -12.89
C SER A 41 -29.07 -17.67 -12.99
N SER A 42 -30.26 -17.09 -13.14
CA SER A 42 -30.53 -15.64 -13.10
C SER A 42 -30.27 -15.09 -11.72
N ASP A 43 -30.67 -15.78 -10.65
CA ASP A 43 -30.40 -15.42 -9.27
C ASP A 43 -28.91 -15.47 -8.98
N LYS A 44 -28.21 -16.49 -9.48
CA LYS A 44 -26.75 -16.58 -9.38
C LYS A 44 -26.05 -15.50 -10.21
N ALA A 45 -26.52 -15.23 -11.42
CA ALA A 45 -25.97 -14.19 -12.29
C ALA A 45 -26.22 -12.79 -11.74
N THR A 46 -27.41 -12.54 -11.18
CA THR A 46 -27.80 -11.30 -10.51
C THR A 46 -26.99 -11.11 -9.23
N ALA A 47 -26.85 -12.16 -8.40
CA ALA A 47 -26.02 -12.11 -7.21
C ALA A 47 -24.54 -11.86 -7.56
N LEU A 48 -24.02 -12.46 -8.63
CA LEU A 48 -22.67 -12.20 -9.11
C LEU A 48 -22.54 -10.77 -9.66
N ALA A 49 -23.52 -10.28 -10.41
CA ALA A 49 -23.53 -8.92 -10.94
C ALA A 49 -23.56 -7.89 -9.80
N GLN A 50 -24.38 -8.11 -8.78
CA GLN A 50 -24.44 -7.27 -7.59
C GLN A 50 -23.13 -7.33 -6.79
N ALA A 51 -22.53 -8.51 -6.63
CA ALA A 51 -21.24 -8.67 -5.97
C ALA A 51 -20.13 -7.92 -6.72
N ARG A 52 -20.08 -8.02 -8.05
CA ARG A 52 -19.15 -7.27 -8.89
C ARG A 52 -19.40 -5.77 -8.82
N ALA A 53 -20.65 -5.32 -8.83
CA ALA A 53 -20.98 -3.91 -8.67
C ALA A 53 -20.52 -3.35 -7.32
N ASN A 54 -20.71 -4.10 -6.23
CA ASN A 54 -20.23 -3.71 -4.91
C ASN A 54 -18.70 -3.67 -4.85
N ALA A 55 -18.02 -4.67 -5.42
CA ALA A 55 -16.57 -4.67 -5.53
C ALA A 55 -16.03 -3.53 -6.41
N GLN A 56 -16.73 -3.18 -7.49
CA GLN A 56 -16.40 -2.05 -8.35
C GLN A 56 -16.51 -0.72 -7.59
N ARG A 57 -17.61 -0.51 -6.84
CA ARG A 57 -17.74 0.70 -6.00
C ARG A 57 -16.61 0.82 -4.97
N ALA A 58 -16.22 -0.29 -4.36
CA ALA A 58 -15.08 -0.31 -3.46
C ALA A 58 -13.77 0.01 -4.21
N PHE A 59 -13.56 -0.58 -5.38
CA PHE A 59 -12.40 -0.32 -6.24
C PHE A 59 -12.30 1.16 -6.61
N ASP A 60 -13.39 1.78 -7.05
CA ASP A 60 -13.43 3.19 -7.44
C ASP A 60 -13.14 4.09 -6.24
N THR A 61 -13.73 3.79 -5.08
CA THR A 61 -13.51 4.54 -3.83
C THR A 61 -12.05 4.46 -3.37
N LEU A 62 -11.41 3.28 -3.46
CA LEU A 62 -10.01 3.12 -3.11
C LEU A 62 -9.07 3.76 -4.14
N THR A 63 -9.47 3.78 -5.40
CA THR A 63 -8.74 4.52 -6.45
C THR A 63 -8.79 6.02 -6.18
N GLN A 64 -9.94 6.54 -5.75
CA GLN A 64 -10.06 7.93 -5.31
C GLN A 64 -9.14 8.21 -4.11
N LEU A 65 -9.12 7.35 -3.09
CA LEU A 65 -8.21 7.51 -1.94
C LEU A 65 -6.74 7.53 -2.37
N ARG A 66 -6.36 6.67 -3.33
CA ARG A 66 -5.02 6.66 -3.89
C ARG A 66 -4.67 7.95 -4.62
N VAL A 67 -5.57 8.47 -5.46
CA VAL A 67 -5.38 9.76 -6.13
C VAL A 67 -5.22 10.89 -5.11
N HIS A 68 -6.02 10.89 -4.04
CA HIS A 68 -5.86 11.86 -2.97
C HIS A 68 -4.51 11.72 -2.27
N LEU A 69 -4.05 10.50 -1.98
CA LEU A 69 -2.74 10.25 -1.38
C LEU A 69 -1.61 10.83 -2.25
N GLU A 70 -1.61 10.51 -3.54
CA GLU A 70 -0.59 10.95 -4.51
C GLU A 70 -0.59 12.47 -4.74
N ALA A 71 -1.73 13.15 -4.51
CA ALA A 71 -1.83 14.61 -4.61
C ALA A 71 -1.28 15.35 -3.37
N GLN A 72 -1.17 14.67 -2.23
CA GLN A 72 -0.70 15.30 -0.98
C GLN A 72 0.83 15.30 -0.91
N THR A 73 1.40 16.50 -0.73
CA THR A 73 2.84 16.68 -0.51
C THR A 73 3.04 17.38 0.82
N PHE A 74 3.19 16.61 1.90
CA PHE A 74 3.52 17.16 3.20
C PHE A 74 5.04 17.18 3.42
N ALA A 75 5.57 18.31 3.88
CA ALA A 75 6.95 18.40 4.33
C ALA A 75 7.08 17.79 5.75
N GLY A 76 8.03 16.87 5.92
CA GLY A 76 8.33 16.21 7.19
C GLY A 76 7.10 15.55 7.83
N ARG A 77 6.71 16.04 9.02
CA ARG A 77 5.61 15.48 9.84
C ARG A 77 4.25 16.16 9.61
N GLY A 78 4.18 17.15 8.74
CA GLY A 78 2.97 17.96 8.51
C GLY A 78 2.54 18.80 9.71
N THR A 79 1.51 19.60 9.52
CA THR A 79 0.85 20.40 10.58
C THR A 79 -0.26 19.60 11.25
N HIS A 80 -0.77 20.07 12.40
CA HIS A 80 -1.96 19.45 12.99
C HIS A 80 -3.18 19.48 12.04
N GLU A 81 -3.40 20.61 11.38
CA GLU A 81 -4.54 20.81 10.47
C GLU A 81 -4.48 19.90 9.24
N THR A 82 -3.31 19.79 8.61
CA THR A 82 -3.10 18.92 7.44
C THR A 82 -3.27 17.43 7.79
N ARG A 83 -2.70 16.99 8.91
CA ARG A 83 -2.92 15.62 9.44
C ARG A 83 -4.39 15.34 9.72
N ALA A 84 -5.10 16.27 10.36
CA ALA A 84 -6.52 16.11 10.65
C ALA A 84 -7.37 16.08 9.38
N ALA A 85 -7.07 16.92 8.38
CA ALA A 85 -7.75 16.92 7.09
C ALA A 85 -7.56 15.59 6.36
N TRP A 86 -6.31 15.13 6.23
CA TRP A 86 -5.97 13.83 5.66
C TRP A 86 -6.70 12.68 6.36
N ASN A 87 -6.64 12.62 7.69
CA ASN A 87 -7.25 11.52 8.44
C ASN A 87 -8.78 11.47 8.29
N ARG A 88 -9.45 12.62 8.19
CA ARG A 88 -10.89 12.69 7.92
C ARG A 88 -11.25 12.16 6.53
N GLU A 89 -10.51 12.57 5.51
CA GLU A 89 -10.73 12.12 4.13
C GLU A 89 -10.46 10.63 3.99
N ARG A 90 -9.29 10.16 4.47
CA ARG A 90 -8.95 8.75 4.56
C ARG A 90 -10.05 7.94 5.23
N LYS A 91 -10.49 8.36 6.42
CA LYS A 91 -11.51 7.64 7.21
C LYS A 91 -12.83 7.52 6.44
N THR A 92 -13.26 8.60 5.78
CA THR A 92 -14.47 8.62 4.96
C THR A 92 -14.37 7.62 3.81
N LEU A 93 -13.29 7.66 3.04
CA LEU A 93 -13.12 6.78 1.87
C LEU A 93 -12.94 5.31 2.26
N ILE A 94 -12.17 5.02 3.32
CA ILE A 94 -12.05 3.66 3.86
C ILE A 94 -13.41 3.15 4.36
N ALA A 95 -14.20 3.96 5.07
CA ALA A 95 -15.52 3.55 5.55
C ALA A 95 -16.49 3.25 4.41
N THR A 96 -16.49 4.08 3.36
CA THR A 96 -17.29 3.86 2.15
C THR A 96 -16.88 2.57 1.43
N ALA A 97 -15.57 2.36 1.23
CA ALA A 97 -15.06 1.13 0.61
C ALA A 97 -15.41 -0.11 1.45
N ASN A 98 -15.20 -0.06 2.77
CA ASN A 98 -15.55 -1.14 3.70
C ASN A 98 -17.03 -1.51 3.60
N SER A 99 -17.92 -0.52 3.53
CA SER A 99 -19.36 -0.75 3.45
C SER A 99 -19.71 -1.50 2.15
N ALA A 100 -19.12 -1.11 1.03
CA ALA A 100 -19.29 -1.82 -0.24
C ALA A 100 -18.70 -3.24 -0.19
N ILE A 101 -17.52 -3.42 0.43
CA ILE A 101 -16.86 -4.73 0.55
C ILE A 101 -17.67 -5.69 1.44
N MET A 102 -18.29 -5.20 2.52
CA MET A 102 -19.12 -6.02 3.41
C MET A 102 -20.34 -6.61 2.72
N LEU A 103 -20.82 -5.97 1.65
CA LEU A 103 -21.94 -6.46 0.84
C LEU A 103 -21.54 -7.54 -0.18
N LEU A 104 -20.29 -8.01 -0.18
CA LEU A 104 -19.92 -9.20 -0.94
C LEU A 104 -20.56 -10.46 -0.31
N PRO A 105 -21.19 -11.33 -1.11
CA PRO A 105 -21.76 -12.60 -0.64
C PRO A 105 -20.73 -13.51 0.07
N ASP A 106 -21.20 -14.40 0.94
CA ASP A 106 -20.35 -15.32 1.70
C ASP A 106 -19.56 -16.31 0.84
N ALA A 107 -20.03 -16.58 -0.38
CA ALA A 107 -19.29 -17.32 -1.39
C ALA A 107 -17.91 -16.69 -1.67
N TYR A 108 -17.76 -15.38 -1.45
CA TYR A 108 -16.53 -14.60 -1.67
C TYR A 108 -15.92 -14.09 -0.36
N LYS A 109 -16.16 -14.79 0.76
CA LYS A 109 -15.60 -14.44 2.08
C LYS A 109 -14.08 -14.26 2.08
N GLY A 110 -13.36 -14.99 1.22
CA GLY A 110 -11.90 -14.88 1.09
C GLY A 110 -11.47 -13.50 0.58
N THR A 111 -12.08 -13.05 -0.52
CA THR A 111 -11.86 -11.71 -1.10
C THR A 111 -12.28 -10.63 -0.12
N ARG A 112 -13.47 -10.76 0.48
CA ARG A 112 -13.99 -9.83 1.49
C ARG A 112 -13.02 -9.69 2.66
N GLY A 113 -12.61 -10.81 3.26
CA GLY A 113 -11.72 -10.82 4.42
C GLY A 113 -10.35 -10.22 4.12
N GLN A 114 -9.75 -10.55 2.97
CA GLN A 114 -8.44 -10.01 2.60
C GLN A 114 -8.49 -8.51 2.33
N ALA A 115 -9.46 -8.03 1.56
CA ALA A 115 -9.60 -6.60 1.26
C ALA A 115 -9.80 -5.79 2.54
N LEU A 116 -10.69 -6.24 3.44
CA LEU A 116 -10.91 -5.58 4.74
C LEU A 116 -9.68 -5.61 5.64
N MET A 117 -8.92 -6.71 5.64
CA MET A 117 -7.67 -6.80 6.40
C MET A 117 -6.65 -5.76 5.91
N LEU A 118 -6.45 -5.65 4.59
CA LEU A 118 -5.53 -4.66 3.99
C LEU A 118 -5.95 -3.23 4.33
N LEU A 119 -7.24 -2.90 4.24
CA LEU A 119 -7.74 -1.58 4.61
C LEU A 119 -7.58 -1.27 6.11
N ARG A 120 -7.68 -2.29 6.97
CA ARG A 120 -7.44 -2.15 8.42
C ARG A 120 -5.97 -1.90 8.76
N MET A 121 -5.04 -2.31 7.89
CA MET A 121 -3.62 -2.03 8.07
C MET A 121 -3.31 -0.55 7.83
N ILE A 122 -4.07 0.15 6.97
CA ILE A 122 -3.89 1.59 6.71
C ILE A 122 -4.27 2.41 7.95
N LYS A 123 -3.26 2.88 8.68
CA LYS A 123 -3.43 3.64 9.92
C LYS A 123 -3.75 5.11 9.66
N GLU A 124 -4.19 5.79 10.72
CA GLU A 124 -4.20 7.24 10.74
C GLU A 124 -2.76 7.74 10.84
N TRP A 125 -2.47 8.85 10.17
CA TRP A 125 -1.15 9.45 10.18
C TRP A 125 -1.11 10.60 11.17
N TYR A 126 -0.25 10.46 12.18
CA TYR A 126 -0.04 11.46 13.22
C TYR A 126 1.31 12.16 13.12
N GLY A 127 2.00 12.04 11.98
CA GLY A 127 3.30 12.69 11.73
C GLY A 127 4.50 11.77 11.89
N ASP A 128 4.34 10.62 12.54
CA ASP A 128 5.33 9.55 12.63
C ASP A 128 4.72 8.24 12.10
N PRO A 129 5.36 7.53 11.16
CA PRO A 129 6.61 7.89 10.47
C PRO A 129 6.44 9.13 9.58
N GLU A 130 7.54 9.62 9.02
CA GLU A 130 7.51 10.74 8.06
C GLU A 130 6.52 10.46 6.92
N TRP A 131 5.96 11.52 6.34
CA TRP A 131 4.91 11.40 5.32
C TRP A 131 5.28 10.44 4.19
N ARG A 132 6.52 10.50 3.69
CA ARG A 132 6.97 9.66 2.57
C ARG A 132 6.92 8.17 2.89
N GLU A 133 7.31 7.78 4.11
CA GLU A 133 7.25 6.38 4.52
C GLU A 133 5.81 5.91 4.69
N TYR A 134 4.99 6.75 5.32
CA TYR A 134 3.55 6.50 5.45
C TYR A 134 2.88 6.39 4.08
N GLU A 135 3.26 7.22 3.12
CA GLU A 135 2.78 7.22 1.74
C GLU A 135 3.15 5.92 1.04
N VAL A 136 4.41 5.47 1.14
CA VAL A 136 4.87 4.18 0.57
C VAL A 136 4.08 3.02 1.16
N GLU A 137 3.95 2.94 2.48
CA GLU A 137 3.17 1.91 3.16
C GLU A 137 1.72 1.90 2.68
N THR A 138 1.07 3.07 2.70
CA THR A 138 -0.33 3.20 2.32
C THR A 138 -0.56 2.84 0.85
N ASN A 139 0.34 3.27 -0.05
CA ASN A 139 0.26 2.94 -1.47
C ASN A 139 0.39 1.45 -1.74
N LEU A 140 1.26 0.74 -1.02
CA LEU A 140 1.41 -0.72 -1.14
C LEU A 140 0.13 -1.44 -0.69
N LEU A 141 -0.43 -1.04 0.44
CA LEU A 141 -1.67 -1.61 0.97
C LEU A 141 -2.87 -1.36 0.04
N LEU A 142 -3.00 -0.13 -0.47
CA LEU A 142 -4.04 0.24 -1.44
C LEU A 142 -3.88 -0.54 -2.74
N SER A 143 -2.66 -0.65 -3.26
CA SER A 143 -2.38 -1.38 -4.51
C SER A 143 -2.74 -2.86 -4.39
N GLU A 144 -2.40 -3.49 -3.28
CA GLU A 144 -2.76 -4.90 -3.05
C GLU A 144 -4.29 -5.06 -2.91
N ALA A 145 -4.96 -4.15 -2.19
CA ALA A 145 -6.42 -4.20 -2.06
C ALA A 145 -7.13 -4.01 -3.42
N LEU A 146 -6.68 -3.04 -4.22
CA LEU A 146 -7.17 -2.79 -5.57
C LEU A 146 -6.95 -3.99 -6.49
N LYS A 147 -5.80 -4.67 -6.39
CA LYS A 147 -5.52 -5.89 -7.14
C LYS A 147 -6.51 -7.02 -6.80
N PHE A 148 -6.78 -7.25 -5.52
CA PHE A 148 -7.77 -8.25 -5.08
C PHE A 148 -9.16 -7.94 -5.61
N LEU A 149 -9.62 -6.69 -5.48
CA LEU A 149 -10.95 -6.27 -5.94
C LEU A 149 -11.06 -6.27 -7.46
N GLY A 150 -10.06 -5.75 -8.17
CA GLY A 150 -10.06 -5.68 -9.64
C GLY A 150 -10.05 -7.05 -10.30
N LEU A 151 -9.27 -8.01 -9.79
CA LEU A 151 -9.28 -9.39 -10.29
C LEU A 151 -10.62 -10.07 -10.01
N PHE A 152 -11.24 -9.81 -8.85
CA PHE A 152 -12.56 -10.31 -8.55
C PHE A 152 -13.64 -9.74 -9.48
N VAL A 153 -13.65 -8.42 -9.72
CA VAL A 153 -14.60 -7.77 -10.64
C VAL A 153 -14.51 -8.40 -12.03
N ARG A 154 -13.30 -8.66 -12.51
CA ARG A 154 -13.02 -9.32 -13.79
C ARG A 154 -13.40 -10.80 -13.85
N GLY A 155 -13.78 -11.40 -12.72
CA GLY A 155 -14.01 -12.85 -12.63
C GLY A 155 -12.73 -13.69 -12.79
N SER A 156 -11.56 -13.07 -12.61
CA SER A 156 -10.27 -13.76 -12.64
C SER A 156 -10.00 -14.47 -11.31
N LYS A 157 -9.07 -15.43 -11.33
CA LYS A 157 -8.60 -16.07 -10.09
C LYS A 157 -7.98 -15.00 -9.18
N VAL A 158 -8.53 -14.88 -7.98
CA VAL A 158 -8.02 -13.99 -6.94
C VAL A 158 -6.66 -14.54 -6.47
N PRO A 159 -5.63 -13.68 -6.31
CA PRO A 159 -4.29 -14.11 -5.94
C PRO A 159 -4.27 -14.72 -4.54
N GLU A 160 -3.23 -15.50 -4.27
CA GLU A 160 -2.99 -16.01 -2.93
C GLU A 160 -2.72 -14.86 -1.95
N LYS A 161 -3.13 -15.06 -0.70
CA LYS A 161 -2.93 -14.07 0.34
C LYS A 161 -1.44 -13.91 0.58
N ARG A 162 -0.95 -12.69 0.44
CA ARG A 162 0.42 -12.31 0.77
C ARG A 162 0.42 -11.59 2.11
N ASP A 163 1.39 -11.91 2.96
CA ASP A 163 1.71 -11.07 4.11
C ASP A 163 2.40 -9.79 3.61
N MET A 164 1.77 -8.64 3.87
CA MET A 164 2.27 -7.35 3.42
C MET A 164 3.29 -6.74 4.39
N ALA A 165 3.36 -7.19 5.64
CA ALA A 165 4.30 -6.65 6.62
C ALA A 165 5.77 -6.72 6.14
N PRO A 166 6.30 -7.87 5.68
CA PRO A 166 7.69 -7.93 5.19
C PRO A 166 7.89 -7.12 3.92
N VAL A 167 6.87 -7.04 3.05
CA VAL A 167 6.92 -6.27 1.79
C VAL A 167 7.04 -4.77 2.06
N ILE A 168 6.26 -4.28 3.02
CA ILE A 168 6.27 -2.88 3.44
C ILE A 168 7.61 -2.55 4.09
N ALA A 169 8.10 -3.41 5.00
CA ALA A 169 9.38 -3.19 5.66
C ALA A 169 10.54 -3.12 4.66
N GLU A 170 10.59 -4.06 3.70
CA GLU A 170 11.61 -4.07 2.65
C GLU A 170 11.52 -2.83 1.76
N ALA A 171 10.32 -2.42 1.37
CA ALA A 171 10.10 -1.25 0.52
C ALA A 171 10.50 0.06 1.21
N ILE A 172 10.13 0.23 2.49
CA ILE A 172 10.52 1.40 3.29
C ILE A 172 12.05 1.45 3.43
N GLU A 173 12.68 0.31 3.72
CA GLU A 173 14.14 0.26 3.88
C GLU A 173 14.88 0.53 2.56
N HIS A 174 14.36 0.03 1.44
CA HIS A 174 14.88 0.38 0.13
C HIS A 174 14.76 1.88 -0.15
N TYR A 175 13.58 2.46 0.11
CA TYR A 175 13.32 3.88 -0.11
C TYR A 175 14.19 4.78 0.77
N ARG A 176 14.36 4.42 2.06
CA ARG A 176 15.28 5.10 2.98
C ARG A 176 16.70 5.11 2.44
N ARG A 177 17.20 3.96 1.99
CA ARG A 177 18.56 3.87 1.42
C ARG A 177 18.73 4.69 0.16
N GLU A 178 17.77 4.66 -0.76
CA GLU A 178 17.80 5.49 -1.97
C GLU A 178 17.85 6.98 -1.63
N TRP A 179 16.99 7.43 -0.70
CA TRP A 179 16.96 8.82 -0.28
C TRP A 179 18.25 9.25 0.43
N MET A 180 18.73 8.47 1.39
CA MET A 180 20.00 8.76 2.08
C MET A 180 21.18 8.84 1.09
N THR A 181 21.17 7.98 0.07
CA THR A 181 22.19 7.99 -0.99
C THR A 181 22.09 9.24 -1.85
N ALA A 182 20.87 9.65 -2.22
CA ALA A 182 20.63 10.86 -3.00
C ALA A 182 21.02 12.14 -2.22
N GLU A 183 20.69 12.19 -0.93
CA GLU A 183 21.07 13.30 -0.05
C GLU A 183 22.59 13.38 0.11
N LEU A 184 23.28 12.25 0.30
CA LEU A 184 24.74 12.24 0.31
C LEU A 184 25.36 12.69 -1.01
N ALA A 185 24.81 12.28 -2.15
CA ALA A 185 25.28 12.73 -3.45
C ALA A 185 25.06 14.25 -3.64
N ASP A 186 24.02 14.81 -3.05
CA ASP A 186 23.79 16.25 -3.06
C ASP A 186 24.82 16.99 -2.19
N LEU A 187 25.02 16.55 -0.96
CA LEU A 187 26.03 17.10 -0.05
C LEU A 187 27.45 17.00 -0.64
N ALA A 188 27.79 15.87 -1.28
CA ALA A 188 29.08 15.74 -1.96
C ALA A 188 29.25 16.78 -3.09
N ARG A 189 28.20 17.04 -3.88
CA ARG A 189 28.24 18.10 -4.90
C ARG A 189 28.41 19.47 -4.27
N GLN A 190 27.70 19.78 -3.18
CA GLN A 190 27.83 21.06 -2.49
C GLN A 190 29.24 21.26 -1.93
N ALA A 191 29.84 20.20 -1.38
CA ALA A 191 31.25 20.19 -0.96
C ALA A 191 32.21 20.58 -2.09
N ASP A 192 31.98 20.06 -3.30
CA ASP A 192 32.81 20.34 -4.47
C ASP A 192 32.71 21.80 -4.96
N TYR A 193 31.55 22.46 -4.77
CA TYR A 193 31.30 23.82 -5.28
C TYR A 193 31.61 24.94 -4.29
N GLY A 194 31.49 24.70 -2.98
CA GLY A 194 31.63 25.76 -1.97
C GLY A 194 32.14 25.31 -0.60
N GLY A 195 32.45 24.02 -0.43
CA GLY A 195 32.62 23.41 0.88
C GLY A 195 31.29 23.20 1.59
N LEU A 196 31.28 22.29 2.58
CA LEU A 196 30.14 22.09 3.47
C LEU A 196 30.35 22.86 4.76
N ASP A 197 29.28 23.42 5.32
CA ASP A 197 29.32 23.95 6.68
C ASP A 197 29.33 22.81 7.72
N GLU A 198 29.44 23.16 9.01
CA GLU A 198 29.57 22.18 10.09
C GLU A 198 28.32 21.30 10.24
N GLU A 199 27.12 21.84 9.97
CA GLU A 199 25.85 21.12 10.05
C GLU A 199 25.72 20.11 8.92
N ASP A 200 26.07 20.51 7.69
CA ASP A 200 26.06 19.65 6.52
C ASP A 200 27.14 18.55 6.59
N GLN A 201 28.30 18.84 7.20
CA GLN A 201 29.33 17.83 7.48
C GLN A 201 28.83 16.78 8.48
N GLU A 202 28.20 17.22 9.58
CA GLU A 202 27.62 16.30 10.56
C GLU A 202 26.51 15.46 9.93
N ARG A 203 25.66 16.08 9.11
CA ARG A 203 24.60 15.39 8.36
C ARG A 203 25.16 14.33 7.41
N ALA A 204 26.19 14.66 6.64
CA ALA A 204 26.85 13.69 5.76
C ALA A 204 27.44 12.51 6.55
N HIS A 205 28.06 12.76 7.71
CA HIS A 205 28.58 11.71 8.59
C HIS A 205 27.47 10.78 9.13
N VAL A 206 26.35 11.35 9.55
CA VAL A 206 25.18 10.58 10.02
C VAL A 206 24.63 9.69 8.90
N LEU A 207 24.47 10.23 7.69
CA LEU A 207 23.97 9.48 6.54
C LEU A 207 24.93 8.37 6.10
N GLN A 208 26.24 8.64 6.05
CA GLN A 208 27.26 7.63 5.74
C GLN A 208 27.27 6.49 6.76
N ARG A 209 27.05 6.79 8.04
CA ARG A 209 26.92 5.77 9.09
C ARG A 209 25.64 4.95 8.93
N ALA A 210 24.52 5.61 8.67
CA ALA A 210 23.23 4.94 8.47
C ALA A 210 23.25 4.01 7.25
N LEU A 211 24.01 4.35 6.21
CA LEU A 211 24.24 3.51 5.03
C LEU A 211 25.32 2.43 5.22
N GLY A 212 25.99 2.40 6.38
CA GLY A 212 27.07 1.45 6.66
C GLY A 212 28.38 1.72 5.89
N ILE A 213 28.54 2.93 5.33
CA ILE A 213 29.77 3.38 4.64
C ILE A 213 30.85 3.69 5.66
N LEU A 214 30.47 4.31 6.79
CA LEU A 214 31.35 4.51 7.95
C LEU A 214 31.06 3.45 9.02
N PRO A 215 32.10 2.92 9.71
CA PRO A 215 31.90 2.02 10.83
C PRO A 215 31.07 2.71 11.94
N PRO A 216 30.18 1.98 12.63
CA PRO A 216 29.51 2.52 13.81
C PRO A 216 30.57 2.93 14.83
N GLN A 217 30.42 4.10 15.46
CA GLN A 217 31.29 4.47 16.58
C GLN A 217 31.19 3.37 17.64
N GLY A 218 32.29 2.64 17.81
CA GLY A 218 32.41 1.63 18.84
C GLY A 218 32.23 2.27 20.22
N ALA A 219 31.57 1.49 21.09
CA ALA A 219 31.46 1.74 22.52
C ALA A 219 32.75 2.34 23.09
N GLY A 220 32.61 3.35 23.96
CA GLY A 220 33.73 3.89 24.71
C GLY A 220 34.55 2.78 25.38
N PRO A 221 35.86 3.01 25.60
CA PRO A 221 36.75 2.00 26.16
C PRO A 221 36.47 1.83 27.66
N ASP A 222 35.39 1.13 28.01
CA ASP A 222 35.10 0.66 29.37
C ASP A 222 35.16 -0.86 29.42
N ALA A 223 36.36 -1.42 29.23
CA ALA A 223 36.66 -2.81 29.57
C ALA A 223 38.17 -3.12 29.62
N THR A 224 38.99 -2.29 30.27
CA THR A 224 40.34 -2.72 30.71
C THR A 224 40.83 -1.88 31.88
N THR A 225 40.23 -2.07 33.05
CA THR A 225 40.98 -1.91 34.31
C THR A 225 40.46 -2.92 35.31
N ASP A 226 40.98 -4.14 35.21
CA ASP A 226 41.03 -5.06 36.33
C ASP A 226 42.34 -4.78 37.09
N PRO A 227 42.32 -4.25 38.33
CA PRO A 227 43.48 -4.34 39.20
C PRO A 227 43.27 -5.53 40.15
N ALA A 228 43.53 -6.73 39.66
CA ALA A 228 43.82 -7.86 40.52
C ALA A 228 45.27 -7.76 41.05
N ARG A 229 45.43 -7.36 42.31
CA ARG A 229 46.25 -8.05 43.34
C ARG A 229 46.50 -7.16 44.55
N MET A 230 45.88 -7.52 45.67
CA MET A 230 46.43 -7.19 46.99
C MET A 230 47.67 -8.06 47.25
N PRO A 231 48.76 -7.52 47.82
CA PRO A 231 49.82 -8.34 48.37
C PRO A 231 49.37 -8.92 49.72
N GLU A 232 49.55 -10.23 49.88
CA GLU A 232 49.60 -10.89 51.17
C GLU A 232 50.73 -10.27 52.01
N THR A 233 50.47 -9.98 53.28
CA THR A 233 51.52 -9.81 54.29
C THR A 233 51.14 -10.58 55.54
N GLU A 234 52.13 -11.34 55.99
CA GLU A 234 52.22 -12.20 57.17
C GLU A 234 51.70 -11.58 58.47
#